data_AF-A0AAJ5WCR2-F1
#
_entry.id   AF-A0AAJ5WCR2-F1
#
_cell.length_a   1.000
_cell.length_b   1.000
_cell.length_c   1.000
_cell.angle_alpha   90.00
_cell.angle_beta   90.00
_cell.angle_gamma   90.00
#
_symmetry.space_group_name_H-M   'P 1'
#
loop_
_entity.id
_entity.type
_entity.pdbx_description
1 polymer ?
#
loop_
_entity_poly.entity_id
_entity_poly.type
_entity_poly.pdbx_seq_one_letter_code
_entity_poly.pdbx_strand_id
1 'polypeptide(L)'
;MSKSNKLKVQDREISILLQEKEDFISLTDIAKYRNEYDPFAIINNWIRSTSTIAFLGLWEVLNNVDFKPLEFERFKNEAGHNYFVLSPQRWIEKINAIGIISKSGRYGGTFAHKDIAFEFASWISPGLAQRQRIIQLNLMAIFQLKSLFRNSQLKKIQIL
;
A
#
# COMPACT_ATOMS: atom_id res chain seq x y z
N MET A 1 6.77 -9.56 19.42
CA MET A 1 7.82 -9.13 18.47
C MET A 1 7.47 -9.68 17.08
N SER A 2 6.92 -8.86 16.19
CA SER A 2 6.52 -9.31 14.84
C SER A 2 7.77 -9.45 13.98
N LYS A 3 8.08 -10.66 13.50
CA LYS A 3 9.10 -10.89 12.47
C LYS A 3 8.80 -9.97 11.28
N SER A 4 9.73 -9.07 10.95
CA SER A 4 9.73 -8.36 9.68
C SER A 4 9.95 -9.41 8.59
N ASN A 5 8.88 -9.78 7.90
CA ASN A 5 8.99 -10.60 6.71
C ASN A 5 9.46 -9.66 5.59
N LYS A 6 10.46 -10.08 4.82
CA LYS A 6 10.92 -9.34 3.65
C LYS A 6 10.56 -10.12 2.39
N LEU A 7 10.17 -9.41 1.35
CA LEU A 7 9.88 -9.98 0.05
C LEU A 7 10.94 -9.50 -0.93
N LYS A 8 11.65 -10.44 -1.56
CA LYS A 8 12.64 -10.13 -2.59
C LYS A 8 11.92 -9.88 -3.90
N VAL A 9 12.09 -8.69 -4.45
CA VAL A 9 11.60 -8.29 -5.78
C VAL A 9 12.82 -7.89 -6.59
N GLN A 10 13.10 -8.63 -7.66
CA GLN A 10 14.37 -8.50 -8.39
C GLN A 10 15.56 -8.63 -7.40
N ASP A 11 16.35 -7.58 -7.26
CA ASP A 11 17.53 -7.49 -6.39
C ASP A 11 17.32 -6.65 -5.13
N ARG A 12 16.07 -6.28 -4.82
CA ARG A 12 15.75 -5.46 -3.64
C ARG A 12 14.77 -6.16 -2.70
N GLU A 13 14.89 -5.84 -1.43
CA GLU A 13 14.00 -6.34 -0.38
C GLU A 13 12.92 -5.31 -0.08
N ILE A 14 11.66 -5.76 -0.08
CA ILE A 14 10.50 -4.96 0.32
C ILE A 14 10.03 -5.47 1.68
N SER A 15 9.92 -4.58 2.65
CA SER A 15 9.47 -4.94 3.99
C SER A 15 7.96 -5.22 4.02
N ILE A 16 7.57 -6.27 4.74
CA ILE A 16 6.17 -6.64 5.02
C ILE A 16 5.94 -6.57 6.53
N LEU A 17 4.87 -5.89 6.90
CA LEU A 17 4.31 -5.85 8.25
C LEU A 17 3.07 -6.76 8.28
N LEU A 18 3.05 -7.72 9.21
CA LEU A 18 1.85 -8.51 9.47
C LEU A 18 1.02 -7.81 10.56
N GLN A 19 -0.19 -7.38 10.24
CA GLN A 19 -1.11 -6.74 11.18
C GLN A 19 -2.50 -7.37 11.03
N GLU A 20 -3.08 -7.82 12.13
CA GLU A 20 -4.45 -8.40 12.17
C GLU A 20 -4.72 -9.52 11.16
N LYS A 21 -3.68 -10.31 10.83
CA LYS A 21 -3.68 -11.39 9.83
C LYS A 21 -3.64 -10.93 8.36
N GLU A 22 -3.58 -9.63 8.11
CA GLU A 22 -3.36 -9.07 6.78
C GLU A 22 -1.91 -8.61 6.58
N ASP A 23 -1.47 -8.65 5.33
CA ASP A 23 -0.13 -8.22 4.93
C ASP A 23 -0.16 -6.74 4.50
N PHE A 24 0.72 -5.96 5.13
CA PHE A 24 0.98 -4.58 4.76
C PHE A 24 2.37 -4.48 4.14
N ILE A 25 2.45 -3.88 2.95
CA ILE A 25 3.67 -3.78 2.15
C ILE A 25 4.24 -2.38 2.26
N SER A 26 5.56 -2.27 2.42
CA SER A 26 6.27 -0.99 2.53
C SER A 26 6.21 -0.20 1.23
N LEU A 27 5.40 0.88 1.22
CA LEU A 27 5.38 1.87 0.16
C LEU A 27 6.69 2.64 0.10
N THR A 28 7.33 2.86 1.25
CA THR A 28 8.64 3.52 1.32
C THR A 28 9.70 2.73 0.58
N ASP A 29 9.75 1.39 0.74
CA ASP A 29 10.71 0.57 0.01
C ASP A 29 10.41 0.50 -1.49
N ILE A 30 9.13 0.52 -1.89
CA ILE A 30 8.73 0.64 -3.30
C ILE A 30 9.12 2.00 -3.88
N ALA A 31 8.88 3.10 -3.15
CA ALA A 31 9.20 4.45 -3.61
C ALA A 31 10.70 4.66 -3.83
N LYS A 32 11.56 4.01 -3.04
CA LYS A 32 13.02 4.01 -3.22
C LYS A 32 13.47 3.46 -4.58
N TYR A 33 12.64 2.73 -5.31
CA TYR A 33 12.96 2.32 -6.69
C TYR A 33 12.98 3.50 -7.66
N ARG A 34 12.26 4.58 -7.36
CA ARG A 34 12.27 5.80 -8.18
C ARG A 34 13.16 6.88 -7.60
N ASN A 35 13.11 7.08 -6.29
CA ASN A 35 13.97 8.05 -5.61
C ASN A 35 14.37 7.50 -4.25
N GLU A 36 15.64 7.09 -4.14
CA GLU A 36 16.21 6.56 -2.90
C GLU A 36 16.35 7.64 -1.81
N TYR A 37 16.57 8.90 -2.20
CA TYR A 37 16.84 10.00 -1.30
C TYR A 37 15.56 10.63 -0.73
N ASP A 38 14.48 10.66 -1.51
CA ASP A 38 13.19 11.23 -1.08
C ASP A 38 11.98 10.35 -1.48
N PRO A 39 11.86 9.15 -0.87
CA PRO A 39 10.72 8.27 -1.09
C PRO A 39 9.41 8.85 -0.51
N PHE A 40 9.49 9.74 0.49
CA PHE A 40 8.30 10.29 1.14
C PHE A 40 7.57 11.29 0.24
N ALA A 41 8.30 12.14 -0.49
CA ALA A 41 7.68 13.05 -1.47
C ALA A 41 6.92 12.29 -2.57
N ILE A 42 7.43 11.14 -3.02
CA ILE A 42 6.73 10.28 -3.99
C ILE A 42 5.37 9.83 -3.44
N ILE A 43 5.33 9.36 -2.20
CA ILE A 43 4.10 8.88 -1.56
C ILE A 43 3.11 10.03 -1.37
N ASN A 44 3.57 11.22 -0.97
CA ASN A 44 2.73 12.41 -0.86
C ASN A 44 2.16 12.85 -2.23
N ASN A 45 2.95 12.74 -3.29
CA ASN A 45 2.51 13.06 -4.65
C ASN A 45 1.48 12.07 -5.18
N TRP A 46 1.58 10.80 -4.81
CA TRP A 46 0.59 9.78 -5.14
C TRP A 46 -0.72 10.01 -4.39
N ILE A 47 -0.66 10.09 -3.06
CA ILE A 47 -1.87 10.13 -2.21
C ILE A 47 -2.74 11.36 -2.45
N ARG A 48 -2.17 12.48 -2.93
CA ARG A 48 -2.90 13.72 -3.21
C ARG A 48 -3.72 13.70 -4.50
N SER A 49 -3.53 12.70 -5.37
CA SER A 49 -4.22 12.68 -6.67
C SER A 49 -5.71 12.35 -6.51
N THR A 50 -6.57 12.93 -7.35
CA THR A 50 -8.03 12.69 -7.31
C THR A 50 -8.37 11.21 -7.46
N SER A 51 -7.69 10.50 -8.37
CA SER A 51 -7.86 9.07 -8.59
C SER A 51 -7.47 8.24 -7.35
N THR A 52 -6.35 8.57 -6.73
CA THR A 52 -5.88 7.85 -5.54
C THR A 52 -6.78 8.12 -4.34
N ILE A 53 -7.22 9.36 -4.12
CA ILE A 53 -8.19 9.69 -3.05
C ILE A 53 -9.48 8.92 -3.23
N ALA A 54 -10.03 8.85 -4.45
CA ALA A 54 -11.25 8.10 -4.72
C ALA A 54 -11.06 6.60 -4.47
N PHE A 55 -9.96 6.02 -4.93
CA PHE A 55 -9.63 4.61 -4.73
C PHE A 55 -9.45 4.28 -3.24
N LEU A 56 -8.64 5.05 -2.51
CA LEU A 56 -8.41 4.85 -1.08
C LEU A 56 -9.71 5.02 -0.30
N GLY A 57 -10.51 6.04 -0.61
CA GLY A 57 -11.81 6.26 0.03
C GLY A 57 -12.76 5.07 -0.16
N LEU A 58 -12.84 4.52 -1.38
CA LEU A 58 -13.63 3.31 -1.64
C LEU A 58 -13.11 2.10 -0.85
N TRP A 59 -11.78 1.92 -0.81
CA TRP A 59 -11.19 0.83 -0.05
C TRP A 59 -11.54 0.94 1.44
N GLU A 60 -11.47 2.14 2.03
CA GLU A 60 -11.85 2.37 3.42
C GLU A 60 -13.35 2.12 3.65
N VAL A 61 -14.24 2.62 2.79
CA VAL A 61 -15.70 2.35 2.91
C VAL A 61 -16.03 0.86 2.96
N LEU A 62 -15.30 0.03 2.21
CA LEU A 62 -15.55 -1.40 2.14
C LEU A 62 -14.96 -2.20 3.31
N ASN A 63 -13.90 -1.70 3.94
CA ASN A 63 -13.09 -2.47 4.88
C ASN A 63 -13.02 -1.88 6.29
N ASN A 64 -13.44 -0.63 6.49
CA ASN A 64 -13.26 0.12 7.72
C ASN A 64 -14.59 0.59 8.30
N VAL A 65 -15.02 -0.05 9.39
CA VAL A 65 -16.27 0.27 10.10
C VAL A 65 -16.20 1.65 10.79
N ASP A 66 -15.00 2.08 11.18
CA ASP A 66 -14.76 3.34 11.90
C ASP A 66 -14.41 4.52 10.97
N PHE A 67 -14.59 4.33 9.65
CA PHE A 67 -14.35 5.34 8.63
C PHE A 67 -15.22 6.59 8.87
N LYS A 68 -14.67 7.78 8.53
CA LYS A 68 -15.37 9.07 8.68
C LYS A 68 -15.72 9.67 7.31
N PRO A 69 -16.89 9.36 6.72
CA PRO A 69 -17.28 9.84 5.38
C PRO A 69 -17.31 11.36 5.24
N LEU A 70 -17.75 12.08 6.28
CA LEU A 70 -17.86 13.54 6.24
C LEU A 70 -16.49 14.23 6.16
N GLU A 71 -15.51 13.73 6.90
CA GLU A 71 -14.14 14.23 6.83
C GLU A 71 -13.48 13.87 5.49
N PHE A 72 -13.78 12.67 4.97
CA PHE A 72 -13.30 12.23 3.66
C PHE A 72 -13.79 13.12 2.51
N GLU A 73 -15.06 13.56 2.52
CA GLU A 73 -15.58 14.44 1.47
C GLU A 73 -14.78 15.76 1.36
N ARG A 74 -14.17 16.25 2.45
CA ARG A 74 -13.26 17.41 2.37
C ARG A 74 -12.03 17.11 1.53
N PHE A 75 -11.39 15.96 1.75
CA PHE A 75 -10.24 15.54 0.95
C PHE A 75 -10.60 15.36 -0.52
N LYS A 76 -11.75 14.76 -0.80
CA LYS A 76 -12.25 14.55 -2.16
C LYS A 76 -12.52 15.86 -2.89
N ASN A 77 -13.05 16.86 -2.18
CA ASN A 77 -13.32 18.19 -2.75
C ASN A 77 -12.04 19.03 -2.93
N GLU A 78 -11.04 18.86 -2.06
CA GLU A 78 -9.75 19.56 -2.20
C GLU A 78 -8.81 18.88 -3.22
N ALA A 79 -8.98 17.58 -3.49
CA ALA A 79 -8.12 16.81 -4.36
C ALA A 79 -8.07 17.38 -5.79
N GLY A 80 -6.87 17.42 -6.37
CA GLY A 80 -6.64 17.97 -7.71
C GLY A 80 -6.32 19.46 -7.73
N HIS A 81 -6.55 20.19 -6.64
CA HIS A 81 -6.07 21.57 -6.54
C HIS A 81 -4.55 21.63 -6.30
N ASN A 82 -3.88 22.61 -6.92
CA ASN A 82 -2.43 22.77 -6.80
C ASN A 82 -1.96 23.00 -5.36
N TYR A 83 -2.78 23.67 -4.54
CA TYR A 83 -2.50 23.93 -3.13
C TYR A 83 -2.78 22.71 -2.22
N PHE A 84 -3.42 21.67 -2.73
CA PHE A 84 -3.79 20.52 -1.92
C PHE A 84 -2.57 19.69 -1.57
N VAL A 85 -2.31 19.56 -0.27
CA VAL A 85 -1.22 18.76 0.30
C VAL A 85 -1.81 17.76 1.29
N LEU A 86 -1.44 16.49 1.11
CA LEU A 86 -1.86 15.40 1.96
C LEU A 86 -0.67 14.48 2.24
N SER A 87 -0.48 14.14 3.52
CA SER A 87 0.45 13.11 3.95
C SER A 87 -0.30 11.84 4.37
N PRO A 88 0.34 10.66 4.31
CA PRO A 88 -0.23 9.42 4.85
C PRO A 88 -0.72 9.56 6.29
N GLN A 89 0.03 10.25 7.13
CA GLN A 89 -0.34 10.46 8.53
C GLN A 89 -1.60 11.35 8.66
N ARG A 90 -1.70 12.44 7.89
CA ARG A 90 -2.90 13.29 7.87
C ARG A 90 -4.13 12.53 7.35
N TRP A 91 -3.96 11.66 6.35
CA TRP A 91 -5.01 10.77 5.86
C TRP A 91 -5.52 9.86 6.99
N ILE A 92 -4.62 9.14 7.66
CA ILE A 92 -4.96 8.23 8.77
C ILE A 92 -5.71 8.96 9.88
N GLU A 93 -5.15 10.06 10.40
CA GLU A 93 -5.68 10.76 11.57
C GLU A 93 -7.06 11.38 11.33
N LYS A 94 -7.31 11.91 10.12
CA LYS A 94 -8.55 12.63 9.83
C LYS A 94 -9.74 11.71 9.60
N ILE A 95 -9.53 10.58 8.93
CA ILE A 95 -10.63 9.69 8.53
C ILE A 95 -10.62 8.32 9.23
N ASN A 96 -9.73 8.13 10.21
CA ASN A 96 -9.46 6.85 10.85
C ASN A 96 -9.03 5.76 9.83
N ALA A 97 -8.23 6.13 8.82
CA ALA A 97 -7.87 5.19 7.77
C ALA A 97 -7.12 3.98 8.33
N ILE A 98 -7.48 2.77 7.90
CA ILE A 98 -6.80 1.52 8.30
C ILE A 98 -5.99 0.90 7.16
N GLY A 99 -6.23 1.33 5.91
CA GLY A 99 -5.57 0.79 4.74
C GLY A 99 -4.12 1.23 4.60
N ILE A 100 -3.72 2.30 5.30
CA ILE A 100 -2.36 2.84 5.33
C ILE A 100 -1.89 2.94 6.78
N ILE A 101 -0.63 2.59 7.01
CA ILE A 101 0.06 2.71 8.29
C ILE A 101 1.29 3.57 8.08
N SER A 102 1.45 4.63 8.87
CA SER A 102 2.63 5.50 8.84
C SER A 102 3.30 5.47 10.21
N LYS A 103 4.55 5.02 10.27
CA LYS A 103 5.34 4.96 11.51
C LYS A 103 6.60 5.81 11.36
N SER A 104 6.96 6.55 12.42
CA SER A 104 8.24 7.27 12.49
C SER A 104 9.34 6.39 13.10
N GLY A 105 10.61 6.79 12.96
CA GLY A 105 11.77 6.17 13.62
C GLY A 105 12.54 5.13 12.77
N ARG A 106 13.48 4.43 13.43
CA ARG A 106 14.50 3.55 12.81
C ARG A 106 13.94 2.34 12.03
N TYR A 107 12.68 1.97 12.29
CA TYR A 107 11.92 0.95 11.56
C TYR A 107 10.56 1.50 11.09
N GLY A 108 10.51 2.83 10.94
CA GLY A 108 9.37 3.55 10.40
C GLY A 108 9.24 3.39 8.89
N GLY A 109 8.36 4.19 8.32
CA GLY A 109 7.97 4.14 6.92
C GLY A 109 6.46 4.10 6.78
N THR A 110 6.04 4.20 5.53
CA THR A 110 4.64 4.07 5.14
C THR A 110 4.42 2.68 4.59
N PHE A 111 3.46 1.97 5.15
CA PHE A 111 3.01 0.65 4.72
C PHE A 111 1.55 0.75 4.31
N ALA A 112 1.10 -0.09 3.39
CA ALA A 112 -0.31 -0.14 3.02
C ALA A 112 -0.76 -1.58 2.81
N HIS A 113 -2.07 -1.79 2.95
CA HIS A 113 -2.71 -3.05 2.60
C HIS A 113 -2.33 -3.47 1.17
N LYS A 114 -2.25 -4.78 0.91
CA LYS A 114 -1.72 -5.31 -0.36
C LYS A 114 -2.34 -4.67 -1.61
N ASP A 115 -3.66 -4.43 -1.62
CA ASP A 115 -4.37 -3.88 -2.78
C ASP A 115 -3.95 -2.43 -3.02
N ILE A 116 -3.80 -1.66 -1.94
CA ILE A 116 -3.35 -0.27 -1.97
C ILE A 116 -1.88 -0.19 -2.40
N ALA A 117 -1.05 -1.09 -1.88
CA ALA A 117 0.35 -1.17 -2.29
C ALA A 117 0.52 -1.55 -3.77
N PHE A 118 -0.36 -2.41 -4.31
CA PHE A 118 -0.37 -2.73 -5.73
C PHE A 118 -0.84 -1.56 -6.60
N GLU A 119 -1.84 -0.80 -6.16
CA GLU A 119 -2.24 0.43 -6.85
C GLU A 119 -1.09 1.45 -6.87
N PHE A 120 -0.42 1.68 -5.74
CA PHE A 120 0.76 2.53 -5.67
C PHE A 120 1.88 2.07 -6.60
N ALA A 121 2.18 0.76 -6.59
CA ALA A 121 3.20 0.17 -7.45
C ALA A 121 2.86 0.28 -8.95
N SER A 122 1.56 0.29 -9.29
CA SER A 122 1.08 0.57 -10.64
C SER A 122 1.24 2.05 -10.99
N TRP A 123 0.82 2.97 -10.11
CA TRP A 123 0.92 4.41 -10.32
C TRP A 123 2.37 4.88 -10.51
N ILE A 124 3.29 4.37 -9.70
CA ILE A 124 4.71 4.72 -9.77
C ILE A 124 5.40 4.15 -11.03
N SER A 125 4.68 3.39 -11.86
CA SER A 125 5.21 2.68 -13.03
C SER A 125 4.85 3.29 -14.40
N PRO A 126 4.93 4.62 -14.67
CA PRO A 126 4.57 5.13 -15.98
C PRO A 126 5.63 4.74 -17.03
N GLY A 127 5.20 4.10 -18.13
CA GLY A 127 6.02 3.85 -19.33
C GLY A 127 7.03 2.69 -19.27
N LEU A 128 6.99 1.83 -18.25
CA LEU A 128 7.97 0.75 -18.10
C LEU A 128 7.69 -0.39 -19.11
N ALA A 129 8.62 -0.58 -20.05
CA ALA A 129 8.60 -1.60 -21.09
C ALA A 129 8.08 -2.96 -20.59
N GLN A 130 7.37 -3.69 -21.48
CA GLN A 130 6.76 -5.02 -21.34
C GLN A 130 7.39 -5.97 -20.28
N ARG A 131 8.71 -5.91 -20.08
CA ARG A 131 9.49 -6.69 -19.10
C ARG A 131 9.14 -6.40 -17.62
N GLN A 132 8.76 -5.19 -17.21
CA GLN A 132 8.38 -4.93 -15.80
C GLN A 132 6.90 -5.22 -15.52
N ARG A 133 6.04 -5.28 -16.53
CA ARG A 133 4.67 -5.78 -16.40
C ARG A 133 4.66 -7.25 -15.92
N ILE A 134 5.64 -8.04 -16.37
CA ILE A 134 5.90 -9.41 -15.90
C ILE A 134 6.25 -9.43 -14.42
N ILE A 135 6.93 -8.41 -13.90
CA ILE A 135 7.32 -8.36 -12.48
C ILE A 135 6.13 -8.00 -11.61
N GLN A 136 5.30 -7.05 -12.04
CA GLN A 136 4.03 -6.76 -11.37
C GLN A 136 3.10 -7.98 -11.39
N LEU A 137 3.00 -8.67 -12.54
CA LEU A 137 2.25 -9.92 -12.65
C LEU A 137 2.85 -11.05 -11.80
N ASN A 138 4.17 -11.18 -11.72
CA ASN A 138 4.84 -12.16 -10.87
C ASN A 138 4.64 -11.84 -9.39
N LEU A 139 4.63 -10.56 -9.01
CA LEU A 139 4.34 -10.16 -7.63
C LEU A 139 2.89 -10.44 -7.26
N MET A 140 1.95 -10.12 -8.16
CA MET A 140 0.55 -10.49 -7.98
C MET A 140 0.38 -12.01 -7.92
N ALA A 141 1.05 -12.78 -8.77
CA ALA A 141 1.00 -14.24 -8.77
C ALA A 141 1.61 -14.84 -7.50
N ILE A 142 2.79 -14.37 -7.08
CA ILE A 142 3.43 -14.81 -5.82
C ILE A 142 2.56 -14.46 -4.62
N PHE A 143 1.94 -13.28 -4.64
CA PHE A 143 1.05 -12.85 -3.57
C PHE A 143 -0.23 -13.68 -3.52
N GLN A 144 -0.88 -13.91 -4.67
CA GLN A 144 -2.04 -14.79 -4.80
C GLN A 144 -1.70 -16.20 -4.35
N LEU A 145 -0.57 -16.77 -4.78
CA LEU A 145 -0.11 -18.09 -4.36
C LEU A 145 0.13 -18.14 -2.85
N LYS A 146 0.86 -17.18 -2.27
CA LYS A 146 1.08 -17.10 -0.81
C LYS A 146 -0.22 -16.91 -0.01
N SER A 147 -1.21 -16.20 -0.58
CA SER A 147 -2.54 -16.02 0.00
C SER A 147 -3.33 -17.33 -0.03
N LEU A 148 -3.28 -18.06 -1.14
CA LEU A 148 -3.90 -19.38 -1.27
C LEU A 148 -3.31 -20.38 -0.26
N PHE A 149 -1.98 -20.43 -0.12
CA PHE A 149 -1.33 -21.31 0.86
C PHE A 149 -1.56 -20.92 2.33
N ARG A 150 -1.96 -19.68 2.62
CA ARG A 150 -2.38 -19.27 3.97
C ARG A 150 -3.81 -19.68 4.32
N ASN A 151 -4.61 -20.10 3.34
CA ASN A 151 -6.00 -20.49 3.56
C ASN A 151 -6.09 -21.85 4.28
N SER A 152 -6.72 -21.88 5.45
CA SER A 152 -6.79 -23.05 6.35
C SER A 152 -7.50 -24.26 5.75
N GLN A 153 -8.32 -24.07 4.72
CA GLN A 153 -9.00 -25.14 3.99
C GLN A 153 -8.03 -26.01 3.16
N LEU A 154 -6.91 -25.43 2.70
CA LEU A 154 -5.92 -26.16 1.88
C LEU A 154 -4.88 -26.91 2.71
N LYS A 155 -4.66 -26.53 3.98
CA LYS A 155 -3.81 -27.31 4.92
C LYS A 155 -4.34 -28.73 5.17
N LYS A 156 -5.65 -28.94 5.04
CA LYS A 156 -6.26 -30.29 5.14
C LYS A 156 -5.93 -31.19 3.95
N ILE A 157 -5.62 -30.62 2.79
CA ILE A 157 -5.33 -31.38 1.56
C ILE A 157 -3.83 -31.78 1.49
N GLN A 158 -2.95 -31.06 2.19
CA GLN A 158 -1.51 -31.35 2.24
C GLN A 158 -1.09 -32.39 3.30
N ILE A 159 -2.04 -32.92 4.07
CA ILE A 159 -1.82 -33.97 5.11
C ILE A 159 -2.50 -35.30 4.70
N LEU A 160 -2.95 -35.41 3.45
CA LEU A 160 -3.34 -36.68 2.80
C LEU A 160 -2.31 -37.01 1.72
#